data_AF-A0A3S0ESR2-F1
#
_entry.id   AF-A0A3S0ESR2-F1
#
_cell.length_a   1.000
_cell.length_b   1.000
_cell.length_c   1.000
_cell.angle_alpha   90.00
_cell.angle_beta   90.00
_cell.angle_gamma   90.00
#
_symmetry.space_group_name_H-M   'P 1'
#
loop_
_entity.id
_entity.type
_entity.pdbx_description
1 polymer ?
#
loop_
_entity_poly.entity_id
_entity_poly.type
_entity_poly.pdbx_seq_one_letter_code
_entity_poly.pdbx_strand_id
1 'polypeptide(L)'
;MKPLATVSASELRADPSARFWALIMYLAEHSAAQKVPDFREFWLAYLYDAEVNNGGHLQYFHNQGTSNVSATVQALGRIGAEPHALLLSECWRQVQHEPLSRVASLEEYSTLASERSFVAEDKAYYALPSVTELLEGHYGSLIEHAIAIGA
;
A
#
# COMPACT_ATOMS: atom_id res chain seq x y z
N MET A 1 9.22 20.54 -10.23
CA MET A 1 9.95 19.75 -9.23
C MET A 1 11.20 19.18 -9.90
N LYS A 2 12.35 19.04 -9.21
CA LYS A 2 13.46 18.25 -9.76
C LYS A 2 13.05 16.77 -9.74
N PRO A 3 13.31 15.98 -10.79
CA PRO A 3 12.95 14.57 -10.79
C PRO A 3 13.67 13.84 -9.65
N LEU A 4 12.97 12.90 -9.01
CA LEU A 4 13.43 12.10 -7.89
C LEU A 4 14.30 10.93 -8.37
N ALA A 5 13.95 10.35 -9.51
CA ALA A 5 14.70 9.30 -10.18
C ALA A 5 14.57 9.43 -11.71
N THR A 6 15.32 8.60 -12.43
CA THR A 6 15.30 8.54 -13.90
C THR A 6 15.12 7.09 -14.33
N VAL A 7 14.24 6.86 -15.31
CA VAL A 7 14.09 5.58 -16.02
C VAL A 7 14.52 5.75 -17.48
N SER A 8 15.13 4.76 -18.10
CA SER A 8 15.50 4.81 -19.51
C SER A 8 14.27 4.67 -20.42
N ALA A 9 14.34 5.25 -21.63
CA ALA A 9 13.31 5.04 -22.64
C ALA A 9 13.15 3.55 -23.02
N SER A 10 14.22 2.76 -22.92
CA SER A 10 14.16 1.31 -23.12
C SER A 10 13.38 0.57 -22.04
N GLU A 11 13.57 0.92 -20.78
CA GLU A 11 12.82 0.31 -19.66
C GLU A 11 11.33 0.63 -19.79
N LEU A 12 10.99 1.88 -20.08
CA LEU A 12 9.59 2.29 -20.24
C LEU A 12 8.89 1.62 -21.43
N ARG A 13 9.62 1.28 -22.50
CA ARG A 13 9.08 0.49 -23.62
C ARG A 13 8.85 -0.97 -23.25
N ALA A 14 9.69 -1.53 -22.37
CA ALA A 14 9.57 -2.91 -21.92
C ALA A 14 8.48 -3.08 -20.85
N ASP A 15 8.33 -2.08 -19.97
CA ASP A 15 7.36 -2.03 -18.89
C ASP A 15 6.77 -0.61 -18.75
N PRO A 16 5.51 -0.39 -19.17
CA PRO A 16 4.83 0.88 -18.99
C PRO A 16 4.75 1.36 -17.53
N SER A 17 4.77 0.43 -16.56
CA SER A 17 4.71 0.72 -15.12
C SER A 17 6.08 1.04 -14.52
N ALA A 18 7.17 1.06 -15.31
CA ALA A 18 8.53 1.32 -14.83
C ALA A 18 8.65 2.63 -14.02
N ARG A 19 7.91 3.68 -14.39
CA ARG A 19 7.88 4.94 -13.62
C ARG A 19 7.21 4.78 -12.25
N PHE A 20 6.12 4.02 -12.19
CA PHE A 20 5.43 3.72 -10.93
C PHE A 20 6.36 2.97 -9.98
N TRP A 21 7.04 1.93 -10.47
CA TRP A 21 8.02 1.20 -9.69
C TRP A 21 9.21 2.05 -9.26
N ALA A 22 9.72 2.94 -10.13
CA ALA A 22 10.79 3.87 -9.76
C ALA A 22 10.37 4.81 -8.61
N LEU A 23 9.12 5.28 -8.59
CA LEU A 23 8.60 6.07 -7.48
C LEU A 23 8.53 5.25 -6.19
N ILE A 24 8.02 4.02 -6.23
CA ILE A 24 7.96 3.12 -5.07
C ILE A 24 9.35 2.87 -4.50
N MET A 25 10.31 2.51 -5.36
CA MET A 25 11.70 2.25 -4.94
C MET A 25 12.31 3.49 -4.30
N TYR A 26 12.11 4.65 -4.89
CA TYR A 26 12.56 5.91 -4.31
C TYR A 26 11.95 6.15 -2.91
N LEU A 27 10.64 5.97 -2.76
CA LEU A 27 9.95 6.16 -1.48
C LEU A 27 10.38 5.14 -0.43
N ALA A 28 10.65 3.90 -0.81
CA ALA A 28 11.17 2.86 0.07
C ALA A 28 12.56 3.22 0.63
N GLU A 29 13.45 3.76 -0.21
CA GLU A 29 14.79 4.18 0.17
C GLU A 29 14.82 5.51 0.94
N HIS A 30 13.82 6.38 0.75
CA HIS A 30 13.79 7.74 1.29
C HIS A 30 12.57 7.96 2.19
N SER A 31 12.64 7.46 3.42
CA SER A 31 11.53 7.54 4.40
C SER A 31 11.04 8.97 4.72
N ALA A 32 11.88 10.00 4.53
CA ALA A 32 11.45 11.39 4.65
C ALA A 32 10.46 11.80 3.54
N ALA A 33 10.63 11.27 2.33
CA ALA A 33 9.75 11.55 1.19
C ALA A 33 8.35 10.95 1.39
N GLN A 34 8.23 9.83 2.11
CA GLN A 34 6.95 9.20 2.49
C GLN A 34 6.05 10.11 3.36
N LYS A 35 6.59 11.22 3.89
CA LYS A 35 5.85 12.18 4.72
C LYS A 35 5.38 13.41 3.94
N VAL A 36 5.87 13.61 2.72
CA VAL A 36 5.41 14.69 1.84
C VAL A 36 3.94 14.42 1.48
N PRO A 37 3.02 15.40 1.56
CA PRO A 37 1.58 15.15 1.44
C PRO A 37 1.17 14.27 0.24
N ASP A 38 1.60 14.63 -0.97
CA ASP A 38 1.24 13.90 -2.20
C ASP A 38 1.79 12.46 -2.20
N PHE A 39 3.01 12.26 -1.71
CA PHE A 39 3.63 10.93 -1.64
C PHE A 39 3.14 10.10 -0.47
N ARG A 40 2.70 10.75 0.62
CA ARG A 40 2.24 10.06 1.82
C ARG A 40 0.99 9.25 1.52
N GLU A 41 0.04 9.82 0.80
CA GLU A 41 -1.22 9.14 0.49
C GLU A 41 -1.00 8.01 -0.51
N PHE A 42 -0.23 8.27 -1.57
CA PHE A 42 0.26 7.24 -2.49
C PHE A 42 0.92 6.08 -1.73
N TRP A 43 1.86 6.40 -0.84
CA TRP A 43 2.65 5.40 -0.11
C TRP A 43 1.80 4.58 0.86
N LEU A 44 0.85 5.19 1.55
CA LEU A 44 -0.04 4.48 2.47
C LEU A 44 -0.96 3.50 1.74
N ALA A 45 -1.53 3.91 0.61
CA ALA A 45 -2.37 3.03 -0.21
C ALA A 45 -1.55 1.88 -0.82
N TYR A 46 -0.34 2.18 -1.34
CA TYR A 46 0.57 1.15 -1.84
C TYR A 46 0.98 0.16 -0.76
N LEU A 47 1.39 0.64 0.42
CA LEU A 47 1.78 -0.24 1.52
C LEU A 47 0.63 -1.16 1.96
N TYR A 48 -0.60 -0.64 2.00
CA TYR A 48 -1.76 -1.49 2.28
C TYR A 48 -1.90 -2.62 1.25
N ASP A 49 -1.86 -2.29 -0.05
CA ASP A 49 -1.94 -3.29 -1.12
C ASP A 49 -0.81 -4.32 -1.02
N ALA A 50 0.43 -3.87 -0.81
CA ALA A 50 1.60 -4.73 -0.70
C ALA A 50 1.50 -5.69 0.49
N GLU A 51 1.09 -5.20 1.66
CA GLU A 51 0.98 -6.04 2.87
C GLU A 51 -0.15 -7.06 2.76
N VAL A 52 -1.32 -6.65 2.25
CA VAL A 52 -2.46 -7.57 2.10
C VAL A 52 -2.18 -8.64 1.06
N ASN A 53 -1.56 -8.31 -0.08
CA ASN A 53 -1.16 -9.33 -1.06
C ASN A 53 -0.08 -10.28 -0.54
N ASN A 54 0.78 -9.82 0.39
CA ASN A 54 1.84 -10.66 0.95
C ASN A 54 1.35 -11.60 2.05
N GLY A 55 0.42 -11.16 2.92
CA GLY A 55 -0.02 -11.97 4.06
C GLY A 55 -1.35 -11.57 4.67
N GLY A 56 -2.22 -10.91 3.89
CA GLY A 56 -3.55 -10.50 4.31
C GLY A 56 -3.56 -9.29 5.25
N HIS A 57 -4.77 -8.92 5.68
CA HIS A 57 -4.97 -7.80 6.61
C HIS A 57 -4.26 -8.01 7.95
N LEU A 58 -4.08 -9.26 8.38
CA LEU A 58 -3.31 -9.57 9.58
C LEU A 58 -1.87 -9.05 9.46
N GLN A 59 -1.22 -9.35 8.34
CA GLN A 59 0.14 -8.88 8.08
C GLN A 59 0.20 -7.35 8.06
N TYR A 60 -0.78 -6.70 7.41
CA TYR A 60 -0.87 -5.24 7.39
C TYR A 60 -0.91 -4.66 8.81
N PHE A 61 -1.81 -5.10 9.68
CA PHE A 61 -1.87 -4.55 11.03
C PHE A 61 -0.67 -4.93 11.89
N HIS A 62 -0.11 -6.12 11.70
CA HIS A 62 1.08 -6.55 12.41
C HIS A 62 2.29 -5.65 12.07
N ASN A 63 2.53 -5.40 10.79
CA ASN A 63 3.68 -4.64 10.31
C ASN A 63 3.50 -3.13 10.45
N GLN A 64 2.33 -2.61 10.08
CA GLN A 64 2.06 -1.17 10.01
C GLN A 64 1.43 -0.61 11.30
N GLY A 65 0.88 -1.48 12.15
CA GLY A 65 0.10 -1.07 13.33
C GLY A 65 -1.20 -0.35 12.96
N THR A 66 -1.79 0.37 13.91
CA THR A 66 -3.09 1.04 13.73
C THR A 66 -3.00 2.55 13.53
N SER A 67 -1.81 3.13 13.70
CA SER A 67 -1.63 4.60 13.75
C SER A 67 -1.99 5.33 12.45
N ASN A 68 -1.80 4.69 11.30
CA ASN A 68 -2.06 5.29 10.00
C ASN A 68 -3.37 4.81 9.36
N VAL A 69 -4.14 3.92 9.99
CA VAL A 69 -5.28 3.23 9.34
C VAL A 69 -6.32 4.22 8.81
N SER A 70 -6.67 5.24 9.61
CA SER A 70 -7.61 6.28 9.14
C SER A 70 -7.09 7.05 7.92
N ALA A 71 -5.78 7.32 7.85
CA ALA A 71 -5.17 7.98 6.70
C ALA A 71 -5.11 7.04 5.48
N THR A 72 -4.84 5.75 5.68
CA THR A 72 -4.90 4.72 4.63
C THR A 72 -6.29 4.60 4.05
N VAL A 73 -7.34 4.54 4.88
CA VAL A 73 -8.75 4.52 4.45
C VAL A 73 -9.09 5.74 3.60
N GLN A 74 -8.64 6.93 4.01
CA GLN A 74 -8.83 8.15 3.23
C GLN A 74 -8.07 8.12 1.89
N ALA A 75 -6.83 7.63 1.88
CA ALA A 75 -6.04 7.49 0.66
C ALA A 75 -6.70 6.54 -0.34
N LEU A 76 -7.22 5.40 0.13
CA LEU A 76 -8.00 4.46 -0.68
C LEU A 76 -9.25 5.11 -1.27
N GLY A 77 -10.00 5.89 -0.48
CA GLY A 77 -11.15 6.65 -0.99
C GLY A 77 -10.77 7.64 -2.09
N ARG A 78 -9.62 8.32 -1.99
CA ARG A 78 -9.19 9.30 -3.01
C ARG A 78 -8.88 8.67 -4.36
N ILE A 79 -8.36 7.45 -4.37
CA ILE A 79 -8.03 6.74 -5.61
C ILE A 79 -9.23 5.97 -6.19
N GLY A 80 -10.44 6.11 -5.62
CA GLY A 80 -11.63 5.36 -6.05
C GLY A 80 -11.64 3.89 -5.63
N ALA A 81 -10.91 3.56 -4.56
CA ALA A 81 -10.85 2.23 -3.96
C ALA A 81 -11.80 2.12 -2.75
N GLU A 82 -13.03 2.66 -2.84
CA GLU A 82 -13.99 2.66 -1.72
C GLU A 82 -14.28 1.25 -1.16
N PRO A 83 -14.43 0.18 -1.97
CA PRO A 83 -14.63 -1.16 -1.43
C PRO A 83 -13.46 -1.65 -0.56
N HIS A 84 -12.22 -1.32 -0.94
CA HIS A 84 -11.03 -1.60 -0.15
C HIS A 84 -11.02 -0.80 1.15
N ALA A 85 -11.38 0.49 1.08
CA ALA A 85 -11.49 1.35 2.25
C ALA A 85 -12.50 0.83 3.27
N LEU A 86 -13.62 0.26 2.80
CA LEU A 86 -14.64 -0.39 3.64
C LEU A 86 -14.10 -1.66 4.31
N LEU A 87 -13.42 -2.54 3.56
CA LEU A 87 -12.81 -3.76 4.11
C LEU A 87 -11.79 -3.43 5.20
N LEU A 88 -10.88 -2.49 4.94
CA LEU A 88 -9.89 -2.07 5.91
C LEU A 88 -10.54 -1.44 7.16
N SER A 89 -11.60 -0.64 6.99
CA SER A 89 -12.33 -0.04 8.11
C SER A 89 -13.00 -1.10 9.00
N GLU A 90 -13.56 -2.15 8.39
CA GLU A 90 -14.19 -3.25 9.11
C GLU A 90 -13.16 -4.08 9.87
N CYS A 91 -12.02 -4.43 9.24
CA CYS A 91 -10.93 -5.11 9.93
C CYS A 91 -10.39 -4.25 11.08
N TRP A 92 -10.27 -2.93 10.88
CA TRP A 92 -9.80 -2.01 11.91
C TRP A 92 -10.72 -1.97 13.12
N ARG A 93 -12.04 -2.00 12.91
CA ARG A 93 -13.04 -2.07 14.00
C ARG A 93 -12.85 -3.34 14.84
N GLN A 94 -12.56 -4.47 14.21
CA GLN A 94 -12.26 -5.72 14.92
C GLN A 94 -10.98 -5.58 15.76
N VAL A 95 -9.91 -5.00 15.19
CA VAL A 95 -8.64 -4.75 15.91
C VAL A 95 -8.81 -3.75 17.06
N GLN A 96 -9.71 -2.78 16.95
CA GLN A 96 -10.00 -1.86 18.05
C GLN A 96 -10.69 -2.54 19.24
N HIS A 97 -11.59 -3.49 18.95
CA HIS A 97 -12.28 -4.26 19.99
C HIS A 97 -11.34 -5.27 20.64
N GLU A 98 -10.52 -5.92 19.83
CA GLU A 98 -9.55 -6.91 20.28
C GLU A 98 -8.19 -6.54 19.66
N PRO A 99 -7.31 -5.83 20.38
CA PRO A 99 -6.00 -5.47 19.86
C PRO A 99 -5.16 -6.69 19.49
N LEU A 100 -4.38 -6.57 18.43
CA LEU A 100 -3.41 -7.59 18.04
C LEU A 100 -2.15 -7.47 18.92
N SER A 101 -1.70 -8.60 19.46
CA SER A 101 -0.39 -8.69 20.11
C SER A 101 0.71 -8.60 19.07
N ARG A 102 1.76 -7.82 19.37
CA ARG A 102 3.02 -7.94 18.62
C ARG A 102 3.68 -9.25 18.98
N VAL A 103 4.12 -9.97 17.97
CA VAL A 103 4.84 -11.24 18.12
C VAL A 103 6.31 -11.03 17.77
N ALA A 104 7.19 -11.80 18.40
CA ALA A 104 8.64 -11.68 18.29
C ALA A 104 9.26 -12.75 17.38
N SER A 105 8.48 -13.77 16.98
CA SER A 105 8.96 -14.87 16.13
C SER A 105 7.93 -15.28 15.06
N LEU A 106 8.40 -16.03 14.07
CA LEU A 106 7.55 -16.60 13.02
C LEU A 106 6.61 -17.67 13.59
N GLU A 107 7.05 -18.43 14.60
CA GLU A 107 6.23 -19.42 15.28
C GLU A 107 5.03 -18.75 15.98
N GLU A 108 5.29 -17.67 16.74
CA GLU A 108 4.23 -16.89 17.39
C GLU A 108 3.28 -16.25 16.36
N TYR A 109 3.80 -15.78 15.23
CA TYR A 109 2.98 -15.27 14.13
C TYR A 109 2.06 -16.36 13.55
N SER A 110 2.57 -17.58 13.36
CA SER A 110 1.75 -18.69 12.86
C SER A 110 0.63 -19.05 13.83
N THR A 111 0.89 -19.01 15.14
CA THR A 111 -0.15 -19.19 16.16
C THR A 111 -1.18 -18.06 16.08
N LEU A 112 -0.74 -16.80 16.04
CA LEU A 112 -1.63 -15.64 15.90
C LEU A 112 -2.51 -15.75 14.65
N ALA A 113 -1.95 -16.14 13.51
CA ALA A 113 -2.69 -16.31 12.25
C ALA A 113 -3.72 -17.44 12.30
N SER A 114 -3.49 -18.47 13.12
CA SER A 114 -4.46 -19.54 13.34
C SER A 114 -5.60 -19.15 14.29
N GLU A 115 -5.31 -18.30 15.26
CA GLU A 115 -6.28 -17.82 16.26
C GLU A 115 -7.10 -16.63 15.74
N ARG A 116 -6.49 -15.82 14.89
CA ARG A 116 -7.09 -14.62 14.31
C ARG A 116 -6.78 -14.54 12.83
N SER A 117 -7.84 -14.50 12.05
CA SER A 117 -7.74 -14.41 10.60
C SER A 117 -8.82 -13.48 10.08
N PHE A 118 -8.45 -12.65 9.11
CA PHE A 118 -9.37 -11.84 8.33
C PHE A 118 -9.76 -12.58 7.04
N VAL A 119 -9.93 -13.92 7.11
CA VAL A 119 -10.07 -14.76 5.90
C VAL A 119 -11.22 -14.31 5.00
N ALA A 120 -12.34 -13.86 5.58
CA ALA A 120 -13.47 -13.38 4.79
C ALA A 120 -13.14 -12.08 4.07
N GLU A 121 -12.48 -11.15 4.77
CA GLU A 121 -12.08 -9.83 4.26
C GLU A 121 -10.92 -9.94 3.26
N ASP A 122 -9.93 -10.80 3.52
CA ASP A 122 -8.84 -11.13 2.60
C ASP A 122 -9.40 -11.76 1.32
N LYS A 123 -10.36 -12.70 1.43
CA LYS A 123 -11.01 -13.26 0.25
C LYS A 123 -11.80 -12.20 -0.52
N ALA A 124 -12.48 -11.29 0.17
CA ALA A 124 -13.19 -10.19 -0.46
C ALA A 124 -12.23 -9.24 -1.17
N TYR A 125 -11.07 -8.94 -0.56
CA TYR A 125 -10.02 -8.11 -1.14
C TYR A 125 -9.59 -8.58 -2.52
N TYR A 126 -9.28 -9.87 -2.66
CA TYR A 126 -8.84 -10.46 -3.93
C TYR A 126 -9.92 -10.49 -5.03
N ALA A 127 -11.18 -10.20 -4.69
CA ALA A 127 -12.28 -10.09 -5.66
C ALA A 127 -12.50 -8.65 -6.16
N LEU A 128 -11.78 -7.66 -5.60
CA LEU A 128 -11.90 -6.25 -5.95
C LEU A 128 -10.87 -5.83 -7.02
N PRO A 129 -11.06 -4.67 -7.67
CA PRO A 129 -10.06 -4.10 -8.59
C PRO A 129 -8.71 -3.87 -7.91
N SER A 130 -7.61 -3.92 -8.67
CA SER A 130 -6.27 -3.72 -8.13
C SER A 130 -6.07 -2.30 -7.59
N VAL A 131 -5.62 -2.19 -6.34
CA VAL A 131 -5.25 -0.89 -5.75
C VAL A 131 -4.08 -0.26 -6.51
N THR A 132 -3.12 -1.08 -6.95
CA THR A 132 -1.97 -0.61 -7.75
C THR A 132 -2.42 -0.01 -9.09
N GLU A 133 -3.36 -0.63 -9.80
CA GLU A 133 -3.90 -0.06 -11.06
C GLU A 133 -4.63 1.27 -10.82
N LEU A 134 -5.40 1.36 -9.73
CA LEU A 134 -6.08 2.60 -9.32
C LEU A 134 -5.08 3.70 -8.93
N LEU A 135 -3.97 3.34 -8.26
CA LEU A 135 -2.89 4.26 -7.92
C LEU A 135 -2.21 4.80 -9.18
N GLU A 136 -1.85 3.94 -10.13
CA GLU A 136 -1.25 4.35 -11.41
C GLU A 136 -2.17 5.29 -12.18
N GLY A 137 -3.47 4.99 -12.23
CA GLY A 137 -4.47 5.85 -12.87
C GLY A 137 -4.63 7.20 -12.17
N HIS A 138 -4.73 7.22 -10.83
CA HIS A 138 -4.96 8.44 -10.07
C HIS A 138 -3.72 9.36 -10.00
N TYR A 139 -2.54 8.79 -9.81
CA TYR A 139 -1.29 9.53 -9.60
C TYR A 139 -0.42 9.62 -10.86
N GLY A 140 -0.93 9.26 -12.05
CA GLY A 140 -0.17 9.28 -13.30
C GLY A 140 0.59 10.59 -13.53
N SER A 141 -0.07 11.74 -13.39
CA SER A 141 0.60 13.04 -13.54
C SER A 141 1.64 13.33 -12.45
N LEU A 142 1.44 12.87 -11.21
CA LEU A 142 2.46 12.99 -10.15
C LEU A 142 3.70 12.17 -10.52
N ILE A 143 3.50 10.93 -10.97
CA ILE A 143 4.54 9.99 -11.38
C ILE A 143 5.35 10.57 -12.55
N GLU A 144 4.67 11.13 -13.56
CA GLU A 144 5.31 11.77 -14.71
C GLU A 144 6.21 12.95 -14.33
N HIS A 145 5.80 13.76 -13.34
CA HIS A 145 6.60 14.88 -12.85
C HIS A 145 7.73 14.44 -11.90
N ALA A 146 7.52 13.35 -11.16
CA ALA A 146 8.48 12.81 -10.21
C ALA A 146 9.60 12.02 -10.89
N ILE A 147 9.33 11.36 -12.02
CA ILE A 147 10.28 10.44 -12.67
C ILE A 147 10.62 10.91 -14.08
N ALA A 148 11.89 11.27 -14.29
CA ALA A 148 12.38 11.67 -15.61
C ALA A 148 12.59 10.47 -16.55
N ILE A 149 12.52 10.72 -17.86
CA ILE A 149 12.95 9.75 -18.88
C ILE A 149 14.35 10.13 -19.34
N GLY A 150 15.29 9.20 -19.16
CA GLY A 150 16.63 9.24 -19.74
C GLY A 150 16.65 8.65 -21.16
N ALA A 151 17.69 9.00 -21.91
CA ALA A 151 17.92 8.47 -23.26
C ALA A 151 18.05 6.94 -23.27
#